data_AF-A0A182PJG5-F1
#
_entry.id   AF-A0A182PJG5-F1
#
_cell.length_a   1.000
_cell.length_b   1.000
_cell.length_c   1.000
_cell.angle_alpha   90.00
_cell.angle_beta   90.00
_cell.angle_gamma   90.00
#
_symmetry.space_group_name_H-M   'P 1'
#
loop_
_entity.id
_entity.type
_entity.pdbx_description
1 polymer ?
#
loop_
_entity_poly.entity_id
_entity_poly.type
_entity_poly.pdbx_seq_one_letter_code
_entity_poly.pdbx_strand_id
1 'polypeptide(L)'
;VTCLEISNLRVPSSYSIARDDGDSKPLILGCDYEIDENDSKGFVLKWKHNDLQIYQWIPSRNPIVFSSFKGHIDVDYSESDDRFHKYSALKFINPKANYTGNYTCQVQTYQSVASRTAHLQMIVPETDFSLGYQRETNGSTVVFCNVGEIYPLPVVSLLIDNQKVTDAIATEQVQEYTGYYNVSAQYILPDQNKNMELECEVTIPGTDYTLHTSMPYEGAAFRANAATLQIFLCTAITVTLARMLTLF
;
A
#
# COMPACT_ATOMS: atom_id res chain seq x y z
N VAL A 1 27.97 29.56 20.40
CA VAL A 1 27.85 28.22 21.00
C VAL A 1 26.65 27.58 20.35
N THR A 2 26.87 26.79 19.30
CA THR A 2 25.81 25.99 18.68
C THR A 2 25.64 24.74 19.52
N CYS A 3 24.53 24.68 20.26
CA CYS A 3 24.16 23.51 21.04
C CYS A 3 23.91 22.33 20.08
N LEU A 4 24.16 21.11 20.55
CA LEU A 4 23.80 19.89 19.83
C LEU A 4 22.32 19.94 19.40
N GLU A 5 22.09 19.83 18.09
CA GLU A 5 20.74 19.82 17.50
C GLU A 5 20.67 18.77 16.39
N ILE A 6 19.57 18.01 16.34
CA ILE A 6 19.26 17.17 15.17
C ILE A 6 18.49 18.05 14.19
N SER A 7 19.07 18.37 13.04
CA SER A 7 18.45 19.23 12.03
C SER A 7 17.38 18.49 11.25
N ASN A 8 17.62 17.22 10.92
CA ASN A 8 16.74 16.40 10.11
C ASN A 8 16.78 14.92 10.52
N LEU A 9 15.61 14.28 10.54
CA LEU A 9 15.47 12.85 10.79
C LEU A 9 14.87 12.21 9.53
N ARG A 10 15.70 11.45 8.80
CA ARG A 10 15.32 10.81 7.55
C ARG A 10 14.73 9.43 7.84
N VAL A 11 13.45 9.40 8.17
CA VAL A 11 12.66 8.18 8.30
C VAL A 11 11.45 8.32 7.37
N PRO A 12 11.28 7.46 6.36
CA PRO A 12 10.13 7.56 5.49
C PRO A 12 8.85 7.22 6.27
N SER A 13 7.72 7.81 5.89
CA SER A 13 6.42 7.51 6.50
C SER A 13 6.01 6.05 6.27
N SER A 14 6.38 5.50 5.12
CA SER A 14 6.06 4.15 4.66
C SER A 14 7.25 3.51 3.95
N TYR A 15 7.33 2.18 3.97
CA TYR A 15 8.27 1.41 3.18
C TYR A 15 7.66 0.08 2.73
N SER A 16 7.59 -0.15 1.41
CA SER A 16 7.10 -1.38 0.82
C SER A 16 8.22 -2.41 0.66
N ILE A 17 8.03 -3.58 1.26
CA ILE A 17 8.95 -4.71 1.18
C ILE A 17 8.86 -5.33 -0.21
N ALA A 18 10.00 -5.50 -0.87
CA ALA A 18 10.05 -6.21 -2.14
C ALA A 18 9.77 -7.71 -1.93
N ARG A 19 8.86 -8.27 -2.73
CA ARG A 19 8.53 -9.70 -2.75
C ARG A 19 9.57 -10.54 -3.50
N ASP A 20 10.18 -9.95 -4.51
CA ASP A 20 11.14 -10.62 -5.39
C ASP A 20 12.56 -10.09 -5.12
N ASP A 21 13.56 -10.90 -5.45
CA ASP A 21 15.00 -10.57 -5.38
C ASP A 21 15.44 -9.51 -6.43
N GLY A 22 14.50 -8.72 -6.95
CA GLY A 22 14.76 -7.61 -7.86
C GLY A 22 15.49 -6.46 -7.17
N ASP A 23 15.63 -5.35 -7.90
CA ASP A 23 16.32 -4.14 -7.41
C ASP A 23 15.48 -3.44 -6.31
N SER A 24 15.53 -4.00 -5.10
CA SER A 24 14.82 -3.47 -3.94
C SER A 24 15.56 -2.24 -3.41
N LYS A 25 14.85 -1.11 -3.30
CA LYS A 25 15.41 0.11 -2.72
C LYS A 25 15.78 -0.17 -1.27
N PRO A 26 17.03 0.05 -0.81
CA PRO A 26 17.40 -0.23 0.56
C PRO A 26 16.64 0.67 1.53
N LEU A 27 16.17 0.11 2.65
CA LEU A 27 15.64 0.90 3.76
C LEU A 27 16.81 1.48 4.56
N ILE A 28 17.00 2.79 4.44
CA ILE A 28 18.04 3.54 5.15
C ILE A 28 17.37 4.64 5.97
N LEU A 29 17.63 4.65 7.27
CA LEU A 29 17.21 5.72 8.18
C LEU A 29 18.41 6.60 8.49
N GLY A 30 18.27 7.90 8.31
CA GLY A 30 19.34 8.89 8.52
C GLY A 30 19.04 9.82 9.68
N CYS A 31 20.08 10.32 10.32
CA CYS A 31 19.97 11.29 11.40
C CYS A 31 21.03 12.38 11.19
N ASP A 32 20.57 13.54 10.74
CA ASP A 32 21.42 14.67 10.42
C ASP A 32 21.42 15.59 11.64
N TYR A 33 22.61 15.86 12.21
CA TYR A 33 22.77 16.70 13.39
C TYR A 33 23.99 17.59 13.28
N GLU A 34 23.99 18.65 14.08
CA GLU A 34 25.11 19.57 14.20
C GLU A 34 25.72 19.46 15.59
N ILE A 35 27.05 19.35 15.65
CA ILE A 35 27.80 19.22 16.89
C ILE A 35 29.07 20.07 16.84
N ASP A 36 29.29 20.87 17.89
CA ASP A 36 30.55 21.58 18.09
C ASP A 36 31.63 20.58 18.57
N GLU A 37 32.80 20.60 17.95
CA GLU A 37 33.92 19.75 18.35
C GLU A 37 34.31 19.95 19.83
N ASN A 38 34.17 21.17 20.36
CA ASN A 38 34.46 21.48 21.76
C ASN A 38 33.51 20.78 22.73
N ASP A 39 32.26 20.52 22.30
CA ASP A 39 31.21 19.88 23.08
C ASP A 39 31.07 18.38 22.78
N SER A 40 31.90 17.84 21.89
CA SER A 40 31.84 16.45 21.43
C SER A 40 32.31 15.40 22.44
N LYS A 41 32.84 15.81 23.60
CA LYS A 41 33.29 14.88 24.64
C LYS A 41 32.11 14.04 25.14
N GLY A 42 32.31 12.73 25.18
CA GLY A 42 31.26 11.80 25.58
C GLY A 42 30.23 11.53 24.48
N PHE A 43 30.56 11.81 23.21
CA PHE A 43 29.67 11.54 22.09
C PHE A 43 29.19 10.08 22.08
N VAL A 44 27.88 9.91 21.98
CA VAL A 44 27.19 8.64 21.74
C VAL A 44 25.98 8.90 20.85
N LEU A 45 25.88 8.16 19.74
CA LEU A 45 24.68 8.09 18.91
C LEU A 45 23.91 6.81 19.25
N LYS A 46 22.59 6.91 19.35
CA LYS A 46 21.68 5.79 19.62
C LYS A 46 20.50 5.84 18.66
N TRP A 47 20.09 4.68 18.18
CA TRP A 47 18.76 4.51 17.62
C TRP A 47 17.91 3.64 18.52
N LYS A 48 16.64 4.01 18.64
CA LYS A 48 15.62 3.25 19.35
C LYS A 48 14.45 2.92 18.44
N HIS A 49 13.90 1.72 18.58
CA HIS A 49 12.63 1.29 18.00
C HIS A 49 11.63 1.09 19.14
N ASN A 50 10.52 1.84 19.13
CA ASN A 50 9.51 1.84 20.20
C ASN A 50 10.15 1.98 21.59
N ASP A 51 10.99 3.00 21.76
CA ASP A 51 11.76 3.33 22.97
C ASP A 51 12.84 2.32 23.41
N LEU A 52 12.91 1.15 22.77
CA LEU A 52 13.96 0.17 22.99
C LEU A 52 15.19 0.50 22.15
N GLN A 53 16.36 0.60 22.79
CA GLN A 53 17.61 0.84 22.07
C GLN A 53 17.97 -0.37 21.18
N ILE A 54 18.12 -0.11 19.88
CA ILE A 54 18.44 -1.13 18.87
C ILE A 54 19.84 -0.98 18.30
N TYR A 55 20.42 0.22 18.40
CA TYR A 55 21.74 0.55 17.85
C TYR A 55 22.43 1.59 18.72
N GLN A 56 23.75 1.49 18.85
CA GLN A 56 24.59 2.50 19.47
C GLN A 56 25.94 2.58 18.78
N TRP A 57 26.44 3.80 18.58
CA TRP A 57 27.75 4.04 18.01
C TRP A 57 28.53 5.14 18.75
N ILE A 58 29.85 4.94 18.84
CA ILE A 58 30.83 5.92 19.30
C ILE A 58 32.03 5.90 18.31
N PRO A 59 32.62 7.06 17.93
CA PRO A 59 33.62 7.13 16.86
C PRO A 59 34.84 6.21 17.00
N SER A 60 35.23 5.86 18.22
CA SER A 60 36.41 5.00 18.47
C SER A 60 36.14 3.50 18.35
N ARG A 61 34.90 3.09 18.05
CA ARG A 61 34.48 1.68 17.98
C ARG A 61 33.51 1.45 16.83
N ASN A 62 33.44 0.19 16.40
CA ASN A 62 32.37 -0.23 15.49
C ASN A 62 31.01 -0.11 16.19
N PRO A 63 29.93 0.11 15.43
CA PRO A 63 28.58 0.13 15.96
C PRO A 63 28.19 -1.16 16.67
N ILE A 64 27.32 -1.04 17.66
CA ILE A 64 26.76 -2.15 18.43
C ILE A 64 25.25 -2.21 18.14
N VAL A 65 24.79 -3.37 17.68
CA VAL A 65 23.37 -3.65 17.45
C VAL A 65 22.83 -4.53 18.58
N PHE A 66 21.67 -4.17 19.11
CA PHE A 66 21.06 -4.82 20.27
C PHE A 66 19.90 -5.72 19.87
N SER A 67 19.68 -6.77 20.68
CA SER A 67 18.44 -7.55 20.72
C SER A 67 17.89 -7.97 19.34
N SER A 68 16.63 -7.61 19.05
CA SER A 68 15.80 -8.00 17.90
C SER A 68 16.33 -7.56 16.53
N PHE A 69 17.31 -6.66 16.47
CA PHE A 69 17.86 -6.14 15.22
C PHE A 69 19.25 -6.68 14.90
N LYS A 70 19.84 -7.54 15.74
CA LYS A 70 21.13 -8.19 15.45
C LYS A 70 21.06 -8.99 14.15
N GLY A 71 22.01 -8.76 13.25
CA GLY A 71 22.03 -9.38 11.91
C GLY A 71 21.02 -8.79 10.92
N HIS A 72 20.27 -7.76 11.32
CA HIS A 72 19.28 -7.07 10.49
C HIS A 72 19.64 -5.61 10.22
N ILE A 73 20.79 -5.14 10.70
CA ILE A 73 21.37 -3.84 10.41
C ILE A 73 22.78 -4.06 9.87
N ASP A 74 23.09 -3.41 8.77
CA ASP A 74 24.41 -3.37 8.17
C ASP A 74 25.32 -2.46 9.02
N VAL A 75 26.16 -3.07 9.86
CA VAL A 75 27.07 -2.34 10.78
C VAL A 75 28.26 -1.70 10.08
N ASP A 76 28.54 -2.11 8.85
CA ASP A 76 29.65 -1.60 8.05
C ASP A 76 29.21 -0.46 7.13
N TYR A 77 27.89 -0.20 7.03
CA TYR A 77 27.35 0.91 6.27
C TYR A 77 27.82 2.26 6.82
N SER A 78 28.57 2.98 5.99
CA SER A 78 29.09 4.32 6.27
C SER A 78 28.44 5.31 5.33
N GLU A 79 27.71 6.29 5.87
CA GLU A 79 27.05 7.31 5.03
C GLU A 79 27.94 8.54 4.80
N SER A 80 28.94 8.75 5.65
CA SER A 80 29.85 9.89 5.59
C SER A 80 31.27 9.47 5.99
N ASP A 81 32.27 10.24 5.58
CA ASP A 81 33.65 10.11 6.10
C ASP A 81 33.90 11.00 7.32
N ASP A 82 32.95 11.87 7.68
CA ASP A 82 33.07 12.72 8.86
C ASP A 82 33.10 11.91 10.16
N ARG A 83 34.03 12.28 11.05
CA ARG A 83 34.32 11.58 12.32
C ARG A 83 33.09 11.39 13.21
N PHE A 84 32.13 12.30 13.15
CA PHE A 84 30.92 12.27 13.96
C PHE A 84 29.70 11.80 13.20
N HIS A 85 29.75 11.58 11.90
CA HIS A 85 28.59 11.16 11.10
C HIS A 85 28.76 9.80 10.44
N LYS A 86 29.97 9.22 10.47
CA LYS A 86 30.34 7.99 9.77
C LYS A 86 29.29 6.88 9.83
N TYR A 87 28.90 6.50 11.04
CA TYR A 87 27.92 5.43 11.30
C TYR A 87 26.65 5.98 11.98
N SER A 88 26.18 7.14 11.52
CA SER A 88 24.97 7.79 12.07
C SER A 88 23.66 7.20 11.54
N ALA A 89 23.70 6.60 10.36
CA ALA A 89 22.55 6.02 9.68
C ALA A 89 22.37 4.52 9.95
N LEU A 90 21.12 4.05 9.88
CA LEU A 90 20.76 2.64 9.90
C LEU A 90 20.42 2.16 8.50
N LYS A 91 21.20 1.23 7.96
CA LYS A 91 20.81 0.49 6.75
C LYS A 91 20.31 -0.89 7.16
N PHE A 92 19.06 -1.20 6.82
CA PHE A 92 18.43 -2.46 7.17
C PHE A 92 18.81 -3.56 6.19
N ILE A 93 19.01 -4.76 6.73
CA ILE A 93 19.19 -5.99 5.98
C ILE A 93 17.86 -6.76 6.05
N ASN A 94 17.27 -7.02 4.88
CA ASN A 94 16.01 -7.75 4.73
C ASN A 94 14.90 -7.19 5.65
N PRO A 95 14.37 -5.99 5.36
CA PRO A 95 13.31 -5.37 6.16
C PRO A 95 12.09 -6.28 6.32
N LYS A 96 11.45 -6.26 7.50
CA LYS A 96 10.32 -7.13 7.86
C LYS A 96 9.11 -6.32 8.28
N ALA A 97 7.90 -6.87 8.11
CA ALA A 97 6.64 -6.20 8.45
C ALA A 97 6.58 -5.71 9.91
N ASN A 98 7.15 -6.49 10.84
CA ASN A 98 7.20 -6.17 12.26
C ASN A 98 8.22 -5.06 12.64
N TYR A 99 8.91 -4.47 11.66
CA TYR A 99 9.74 -3.28 11.87
C TYR A 99 8.93 -1.98 11.86
N THR A 100 7.62 -2.05 11.67
CA THR A 100 6.72 -0.90 11.86
C THR A 100 6.89 -0.33 13.27
N GLY A 101 6.90 1.00 13.40
CA GLY A 101 6.95 1.66 14.71
C GLY A 101 7.68 3.00 14.72
N ASN A 102 7.91 3.48 15.94
CA ASN A 102 8.56 4.77 16.17
C ASN A 102 10.07 4.58 16.24
N TYR A 103 10.78 5.26 15.35
CA TYR A 103 12.24 5.31 15.31
C TYR A 103 12.72 6.61 15.90
N THR A 104 13.57 6.52 16.94
CA THR A 104 14.16 7.69 17.60
C THR A 104 15.66 7.68 17.40
N CYS A 105 16.18 8.73 16.78
CA CYS A 105 17.60 9.05 16.84
C CYS A 105 17.86 9.89 18.10
N GLN A 106 18.85 9.51 18.89
CA GLN A 106 19.32 10.25 20.05
C GLN A 106 20.83 10.43 19.96
N VAL A 107 21.27 11.69 19.97
CA VAL A 107 22.68 12.06 20.04
C VAL A 107 22.94 12.64 21.42
N GLN A 108 24.01 12.20 22.05
CA GLN A 108 24.36 12.57 23.42
C GLN A 108 25.83 12.93 23.49
N THR A 109 26.15 13.95 24.28
CA THR A 109 27.50 14.28 24.77
C THR A 109 27.48 14.33 26.30
N TYR A 110 28.57 14.70 26.94
CA TYR A 110 28.55 14.97 28.38
C TYR A 110 27.74 16.20 28.76
N GLN A 111 27.56 17.15 27.83
CA GLN A 111 26.92 18.43 28.11
C GLN A 111 25.47 18.51 27.62
N SER A 112 25.12 17.78 26.57
CA SER A 112 23.82 17.94 25.88
C SER A 112 23.29 16.62 25.33
N VAL A 113 21.97 16.55 25.19
CA VAL A 113 21.27 15.44 24.53
C VAL A 113 20.25 16.04 23.57
N ALA A 114 20.23 15.55 22.33
CA ALA A 114 19.20 15.85 21.35
C ALA A 114 18.55 14.55 20.89
N SER A 115 17.24 14.57 20.66
CA SER A 115 16.51 13.43 20.13
C SER A 115 15.37 13.86 19.23
N ARG A 116 15.14 13.12 18.14
CA ARG A 116 13.96 13.25 17.28
C ARG A 116 13.38 11.87 17.00
N THR A 117 12.07 11.83 16.82
CA THR A 117 11.32 10.59 16.58
C THR A 117 10.44 10.75 15.34
N ALA A 118 10.37 9.70 14.53
CA ALA A 118 9.46 9.59 13.40
C ALA A 118 8.88 8.17 13.33
N HIS A 119 7.66 8.07 12.80
CA HIS A 119 6.99 6.78 12.60
C HIS A 119 7.29 6.22 11.21
N LEU A 120 7.54 4.91 11.14
CA LEU A 120 7.69 4.16 9.90
C LEU A 120 6.63 3.06 9.83
N GLN A 121 5.82 3.06 8.77
CA GLN A 121 4.88 2.00 8.44
C GLN A 121 5.50 1.02 7.42
N MET A 122 5.67 -0.25 7.80
CA MET A 122 6.09 -1.28 6.85
C MET A 122 4.87 -1.78 6.07
N ILE A 123 5.02 -1.92 4.75
CA ILE A 123 4.00 -2.47 3.86
C ILE A 123 4.51 -3.78 3.28
N VAL A 124 3.69 -4.82 3.36
CA VAL A 124 3.82 -6.01 2.54
C VAL A 124 2.76 -5.87 1.45
N PRO A 125 3.15 -5.68 0.17
CA PRO A 125 2.19 -5.54 -0.92
C PRO A 125 1.33 -6.80 -1.06
N GLU A 126 0.23 -6.76 -1.79
CA GLU A 126 -0.64 -7.90 -2.07
C GLU A 126 0.01 -8.93 -3.00
N THR A 127 -0.35 -10.21 -2.90
CA THR A 127 0.00 -11.24 -3.91
C THR A 127 -1.04 -11.36 -5.00
N ASP A 128 -2.28 -11.02 -4.68
CA ASP A 128 -3.42 -11.09 -5.56
C ASP A 128 -4.28 -9.84 -5.38
N PHE A 129 -4.74 -9.33 -6.52
CA PHE A 129 -5.69 -8.23 -6.61
C PHE A 129 -6.62 -8.50 -7.77
N SER A 130 -7.90 -8.68 -7.50
CA SER A 130 -8.88 -9.03 -8.53
C SER A 130 -10.20 -8.32 -8.30
N LEU A 131 -10.78 -7.85 -9.41
CA LEU A 131 -12.14 -7.33 -9.48
C LEU A 131 -12.93 -8.23 -10.43
N GLY A 132 -14.13 -8.62 -10.01
CA GLY A 132 -14.98 -9.54 -10.76
C GLY A 132 -16.46 -9.38 -10.43
N TYR A 133 -17.30 -10.08 -11.18
CA TYR A 133 -18.72 -10.21 -10.86
C TYR A 133 -19.22 -11.62 -11.13
N GLN A 134 -20.26 -12.03 -10.40
CA GLN A 134 -20.93 -13.31 -10.56
C GLN A 134 -22.44 -13.08 -10.68
N ARG A 135 -23.08 -13.73 -11.67
CA ARG A 135 -24.53 -13.77 -11.79
C ARG A 135 -25.06 -14.97 -11.01
N GLU A 136 -25.84 -14.69 -9.99
CA GLU A 136 -26.45 -15.68 -9.13
C GLU A 136 -27.70 -16.30 -9.74
N THR A 137 -28.05 -17.49 -9.27
CA THR A 137 -29.22 -18.24 -9.75
C THR A 137 -30.55 -17.52 -9.48
N ASN A 138 -30.59 -16.67 -8.46
CA ASN A 138 -31.75 -15.81 -8.13
C ASN A 138 -31.86 -14.58 -9.05
N GLY A 139 -30.97 -14.44 -10.04
CA GLY A 139 -30.92 -13.30 -10.94
C GLY A 139 -30.27 -12.05 -10.32
N SER A 140 -29.61 -12.16 -9.16
CA SER A 140 -28.76 -11.08 -8.62
C SER A 140 -27.38 -11.09 -9.29
N THR A 141 -26.72 -9.94 -9.40
CA THR A 141 -25.31 -9.87 -9.80
C THR A 141 -24.50 -9.35 -8.62
N VAL A 142 -23.54 -10.14 -8.16
CA VAL A 142 -22.62 -9.78 -7.07
C VAL A 142 -21.30 -9.36 -7.68
N VAL A 143 -20.89 -8.12 -7.42
CA VAL A 143 -19.55 -7.61 -7.73
C VAL A 143 -18.67 -7.88 -6.52
N PHE A 144 -17.44 -8.33 -6.76
CA PHE A 144 -16.48 -8.60 -5.71
C PHE A 144 -15.11 -8.01 -6.07
N CYS A 145 -14.42 -7.51 -5.06
CA CYS A 145 -13.02 -7.16 -5.14
C CYS A 145 -12.24 -7.89 -4.04
N ASN A 146 -11.23 -8.65 -4.42
CA ASN A 146 -10.39 -9.41 -3.51
C ASN A 146 -8.96 -8.89 -3.56
N VAL A 147 -8.37 -8.72 -2.38
CA VAL A 147 -6.96 -8.45 -2.19
C VAL A 147 -6.40 -9.41 -1.14
N GLY A 148 -5.28 -10.07 -1.45
CA GLY A 148 -4.73 -11.11 -0.60
C GLY A 148 -3.28 -10.91 -0.22
N GLU A 149 -2.94 -11.47 0.94
CA GLU A 149 -1.61 -11.48 1.56
C GLU A 149 -0.97 -10.10 1.75
N ILE A 150 -1.77 -9.08 2.02
CA ILE A 150 -1.33 -7.69 2.18
C ILE A 150 -1.19 -7.32 3.66
N TYR A 151 -0.26 -6.42 4.00
CA TYR A 151 -0.10 -5.88 5.35
C TYR A 151 0.34 -4.40 5.31
N PRO A 152 -0.14 -3.54 6.23
CA PRO A 152 -1.16 -3.76 7.26
C PRO A 152 -2.57 -3.90 6.66
N LEU A 153 -3.61 -3.91 7.50
CA LEU A 153 -5.01 -4.00 7.07
C LEU A 153 -5.34 -2.88 6.06
N PRO A 154 -5.72 -3.20 4.82
CA PRO A 154 -6.06 -2.20 3.83
C PRO A 154 -7.54 -1.79 3.92
N VAL A 155 -7.88 -0.67 3.29
CA VAL A 155 -9.25 -0.27 3.01
C VAL A 155 -9.57 -0.62 1.55
N VAL A 156 -10.54 -1.50 1.35
CA VAL A 156 -11.02 -1.92 0.02
C VAL A 156 -12.34 -1.20 -0.29
N SER A 157 -12.39 -0.49 -1.41
CA SER A 157 -13.55 0.30 -1.84
C SER A 157 -14.00 -0.13 -3.23
N LEU A 158 -15.29 -0.41 -3.38
CA LEU A 158 -15.93 -0.59 -4.69
C LEU A 158 -16.50 0.75 -5.17
N LEU A 159 -16.34 1.04 -6.46
CA LEU A 159 -16.98 2.16 -7.12
C LEU A 159 -17.75 1.67 -8.37
N ILE A 160 -18.85 2.35 -8.66
CA ILE A 160 -19.68 2.12 -9.84
C ILE A 160 -19.87 3.46 -10.54
N ASP A 161 -19.51 3.53 -11.83
CA ASP A 161 -19.52 4.78 -12.61
C ASP A 161 -18.82 5.93 -11.83
N ASN A 162 -17.63 5.65 -11.25
CA ASN A 162 -16.85 6.56 -10.42
C ASN A 162 -17.54 7.05 -9.13
N GLN A 163 -18.58 6.34 -8.67
CA GLN A 163 -19.25 6.61 -7.39
C GLN A 163 -18.98 5.51 -6.38
N LYS A 164 -18.40 5.88 -5.23
CA LYS A 164 -18.11 4.94 -4.15
C LYS A 164 -19.39 4.35 -3.56
N VAL A 165 -19.44 3.03 -3.47
CA VAL A 165 -20.51 2.27 -2.84
C VAL A 165 -20.35 2.30 -1.32
N THR A 166 -21.44 2.49 -0.58
CA THR A 166 -21.40 2.66 0.89
C THR A 166 -21.91 1.45 1.68
N ASP A 167 -22.66 0.59 1.03
CA ASP A 167 -23.32 -0.61 1.55
C ASP A 167 -22.68 -1.91 1.04
N ALA A 168 -21.44 -1.82 0.55
CA ALA A 168 -20.62 -2.99 0.26
C ALA A 168 -20.29 -3.75 1.55
N ILE A 169 -20.40 -5.08 1.50
CA ILE A 169 -20.05 -5.97 2.61
C ILE A 169 -18.57 -6.31 2.48
N ALA A 170 -17.77 -5.89 3.44
CA ALA A 170 -16.36 -6.26 3.52
C ALA A 170 -16.16 -7.42 4.51
N THR A 171 -15.36 -8.40 4.11
CA THR A 171 -14.89 -9.49 4.97
C THR A 171 -13.37 -9.46 5.03
N GLU A 172 -12.85 -9.56 6.25
CA GLU A 172 -11.43 -9.53 6.55
C GLU A 172 -11.02 -10.85 7.19
N GLN A 173 -9.94 -11.45 6.71
CA GLN A 173 -9.34 -12.64 7.29
C GLN A 173 -7.86 -12.40 7.53
N VAL A 174 -7.37 -12.75 8.71
CA VAL A 174 -5.95 -12.70 9.06
C VAL A 174 -5.35 -14.10 8.94
N GLN A 175 -4.25 -14.22 8.20
CA GLN A 175 -3.50 -15.47 8.13
C GLN A 175 -2.75 -15.74 9.45
N GLU A 176 -2.95 -16.92 10.04
CA GLU A 176 -2.40 -17.25 11.36
C GLU A 176 -0.86 -17.21 11.42
N TYR A 177 -0.18 -17.63 10.36
CA TYR A 177 1.29 -17.75 10.35
C TYR A 177 2.02 -16.45 10.01
N THR A 178 1.49 -15.67 9.08
CA THR A 178 2.14 -14.45 8.56
C THR A 178 1.58 -13.18 9.21
N GLY A 179 0.33 -13.20 9.68
CA GLY A 179 -0.40 -12.03 10.12
C GLY A 179 -0.87 -11.13 8.97
N TYR A 180 -0.78 -11.60 7.72
CA TYR A 180 -1.22 -10.83 6.55
C TYR A 180 -2.73 -10.93 6.37
N TYR A 181 -3.30 -9.92 5.74
CA TYR A 181 -4.73 -9.78 5.53
C TYR A 181 -5.14 -10.28 4.16
N ASN A 182 -6.25 -11.00 4.12
CA ASN A 182 -7.05 -11.22 2.92
C ASN A 182 -8.36 -10.45 3.11
N VAL A 183 -8.66 -9.54 2.20
CA VAL A 183 -9.87 -8.70 2.28
C VAL A 183 -10.69 -8.88 1.01
N SER A 184 -11.98 -9.13 1.18
CA SER A 184 -12.96 -9.21 0.09
C SER A 184 -14.07 -8.21 0.33
N ALA A 185 -14.33 -7.34 -0.63
CA ALA A 185 -15.48 -6.45 -0.63
C ALA A 185 -16.49 -6.93 -1.67
N GLN A 186 -17.76 -7.09 -1.27
CA GLN A 186 -18.82 -7.58 -2.13
C GLN A 186 -20.01 -6.62 -2.15
N TYR A 187 -20.64 -6.48 -3.31
CA TYR A 187 -21.81 -5.61 -3.48
C TYR A 187 -22.79 -6.20 -4.49
N ILE A 188 -24.08 -6.12 -4.19
CA ILE A 188 -25.14 -6.59 -5.10
C ILE A 188 -25.56 -5.42 -5.98
N LEU A 189 -25.43 -5.56 -7.31
CA LEU A 189 -25.81 -4.50 -8.24
C LEU A 189 -27.32 -4.22 -8.20
N PRO A 190 -27.74 -2.96 -8.02
CA PRO A 190 -29.16 -2.60 -7.99
C PRO A 190 -29.82 -2.62 -9.38
N ASP A 191 -29.10 -2.18 -10.42
CA ASP A 191 -29.58 -2.22 -11.81
C ASP A 191 -28.62 -3.06 -12.67
N GLN A 192 -29.04 -4.29 -12.97
CA GLN A 192 -28.25 -5.25 -13.74
C GLN A 192 -28.47 -5.14 -15.25
N ASN A 193 -29.37 -4.27 -15.69
CA ASN A 193 -29.70 -4.10 -17.10
C ASN A 193 -28.92 -2.96 -17.74
N LYS A 194 -28.40 -2.03 -16.92
CA LYS A 194 -27.60 -0.90 -17.37
C LYS A 194 -26.14 -1.30 -17.52
N ASN A 195 -25.49 -0.79 -18.56
CA ASN A 195 -24.04 -0.85 -18.67
C ASN A 195 -23.40 0.09 -17.64
N MET A 196 -22.35 -0.36 -16.97
CA MET A 196 -21.66 0.38 -15.91
C MET A 196 -20.16 0.17 -16.01
N GLU A 197 -19.38 1.06 -15.41
CA GLU A 197 -17.97 0.81 -15.10
C GLU A 197 -17.86 0.37 -13.64
N LEU A 198 -17.24 -0.78 -13.41
CA LEU A 198 -16.95 -1.30 -12.07
C LEU A 198 -15.50 -1.02 -11.75
N GLU A 199 -15.24 -0.49 -10.56
CA GLU A 199 -13.90 -0.14 -10.12
C GLU A 199 -13.65 -0.66 -8.71
N CYS A 200 -12.39 -0.99 -8.43
CA CYS A 200 -11.93 -1.29 -7.09
C CYS A 200 -10.68 -0.48 -6.77
N GLU A 201 -10.70 0.17 -5.61
CA GLU A 201 -9.59 0.90 -5.04
C GLU A 201 -9.18 0.27 -3.70
N VAL A 202 -7.88 0.01 -3.52
CA VAL A 202 -7.30 -0.48 -2.28
C VAL A 202 -6.29 0.54 -1.77
N THR A 203 -6.42 0.95 -0.51
CA THR A 203 -5.49 1.90 0.12
C THR A 203 -4.99 1.37 1.45
N ILE A 204 -3.78 1.77 1.86
CA ILE A 204 -3.29 1.52 3.22
C ILE A 204 -3.32 2.83 4.02
N PRO A 205 -4.11 2.91 5.11
CA PRO A 205 -4.23 4.13 5.90
C PRO A 205 -2.89 4.68 6.37
N GLY A 206 -2.70 6.00 6.21
CA GLY A 206 -1.47 6.69 6.63
C GLY A 206 -0.28 6.51 5.69
N THR A 207 -0.49 5.94 4.51
CA THR A 207 0.55 5.75 3.49
C THR A 207 0.07 6.23 2.12
N ASP A 208 0.98 6.29 1.16
CA ASP A 208 0.74 6.58 -0.26
C ASP A 208 0.47 5.31 -1.10
N TYR A 209 0.28 4.16 -0.43
CA TYR A 209 0.00 2.90 -1.11
C TYR A 209 -1.43 2.86 -1.64
N THR A 210 -1.56 2.73 -2.97
CA THR A 210 -2.84 2.65 -3.66
C THR A 210 -2.79 1.61 -4.77
N LEU A 211 -3.80 0.76 -4.85
CA LEU A 211 -4.09 -0.08 -6.00
C LEU A 211 -5.41 0.35 -6.62
N HIS A 212 -5.50 0.23 -7.94
CA HIS A 212 -6.72 0.54 -8.67
C HIS A 212 -6.89 -0.40 -9.86
N THR A 213 -8.11 -0.88 -10.08
CA THR A 213 -8.47 -1.65 -11.28
C THR A 213 -9.92 -1.36 -11.65
N SER A 214 -10.23 -1.45 -12.95
CA SER A 214 -11.58 -1.26 -13.46
C SER A 214 -11.94 -2.28 -14.53
N MET A 215 -13.23 -2.51 -14.71
CA MET A 215 -13.75 -3.32 -15.81
C MET A 215 -15.16 -2.90 -16.23
N PRO A 216 -15.50 -3.04 -17.52
CA PRO A 216 -16.86 -2.79 -17.98
C PRO A 216 -17.83 -3.89 -17.52
N TYR A 217 -19.02 -3.47 -17.11
CA TYR A 217 -20.16 -4.35 -16.89
C TYR A 217 -21.17 -4.16 -18.02
N GLU A 218 -21.41 -5.22 -18.77
CA GLU A 218 -22.45 -5.25 -19.79
C GLU A 218 -23.76 -5.74 -19.16
N GLY A 219 -24.74 -4.84 -19.08
CA GLY A 219 -26.04 -5.14 -18.50
C GLY A 219 -26.81 -6.18 -19.31
N ALA A 220 -27.64 -6.96 -18.63
CA ALA A 220 -28.46 -8.02 -19.20
C ALA A 220 -29.67 -7.53 -20.03
N ALA A 221 -29.73 -6.22 -20.36
CA ALA A 221 -30.81 -5.68 -21.17
C ALA A 221 -30.97 -6.46 -22.48
N PHE A 222 -32.22 -6.75 -22.85
CA PHE A 222 -32.55 -7.30 -24.16
C PHE A 222 -32.02 -6.35 -25.24
N ARG A 223 -30.87 -6.70 -25.84
CA ARG A 223 -30.36 -6.03 -27.02
C ARG A 223 -31.16 -6.54 -28.20
N ALA A 224 -32.27 -5.87 -28.51
CA ALA A 224 -32.95 -6.10 -29.78
C ALA A 224 -31.95 -5.82 -30.90
N ASN A 225 -31.50 -6.86 -31.60
CA ASN A 225 -30.63 -6.69 -32.75
C ASN A 225 -31.37 -5.80 -33.77
N ALA A 226 -30.81 -4.64 -34.10
CA ALA A 226 -31.39 -3.75 -35.11
C ALA A 226 -31.55 -4.47 -36.46
N ALA A 227 -30.68 -5.44 -36.75
CA ALA A 227 -30.80 -6.35 -37.89
C ALA A 227 -32.06 -7.22 -37.86
N THR A 228 -32.48 -7.71 -36.68
CA THR A 228 -33.75 -8.45 -36.55
C THR A 228 -34.97 -7.56 -36.70
N LEU A 229 -34.94 -6.30 -36.22
CA LEU A 229 -36.05 -5.35 -36.47
C LEU A 229 -36.19 -5.00 -37.97
N GLN A 230 -35.08 -4.85 -38.70
CA GLN A 230 -35.13 -4.59 -40.14
C GLN A 230 -35.76 -5.74 -40.94
N ILE A 231 -35.52 -7.00 -40.54
CA ILE A 231 -36.14 -8.17 -41.18
C ILE A 231 -37.66 -8.18 -40.92
N PHE A 232 -38.11 -7.85 -39.71
CA PHE A 232 -39.55 -7.77 -39.40
C PHE A 232 -40.25 -6.61 -40.15
N LEU A 233 -39.60 -5.46 -40.30
CA LEU A 233 -40.16 -4.34 -41.10
C LEU A 233 -40.21 -4.65 -42.61
N CYS A 234 -39.17 -5.27 -43.18
CA CYS A 234 -39.17 -5.63 -44.60
C CYS A 234 -40.19 -6.72 -44.95
N THR A 235 -40.43 -7.69 -44.06
CA THR A 235 -41.44 -8.74 -44.27
C THR A 235 -42.88 -8.21 -44.13
N ALA A 236 -43.14 -7.26 -43.24
CA ALA A 236 -44.46 -6.64 -43.13
C ALA A 236 -44.82 -5.80 -44.38
N ILE A 237 -43.85 -5.04 -44.91
CA ILE A 237 -44.06 -4.20 -46.10
C ILE A 237 -44.35 -5.06 -47.34
N THR A 238 -43.60 -6.16 -47.56
CA THR A 238 -43.82 -7.05 -48.71
C THR A 238 -45.16 -7.78 -48.66
N VAL A 239 -45.63 -8.19 -47.48
CA VAL A 239 -46.95 -8.84 -47.32
C VAL A 239 -48.10 -7.86 -47.58
N THR A 240 -47.98 -6.60 -47.16
CA THR A 240 -48.99 -5.56 -47.45
C THR A 240 -49.05 -5.19 -48.93
N LEU A 241 -47.90 -5.09 -49.61
CA LEU A 241 -47.81 -4.83 -51.05
C LEU A 241 -48.39 -5.99 -51.87
N ALA A 242 -48.06 -7.24 -51.50
CA ALA A 242 -48.61 -8.41 -52.17
C ALA A 242 -50.14 -8.50 -52.04
N ARG A 243 -50.71 -8.16 -50.87
CA ARG A 243 -52.17 -8.12 -50.68
C ARG A 243 -52.86 -7.00 -51.48
N MET A 244 -52.23 -5.84 -51.66
CA MET A 244 -52.80 -4.77 -52.51
C MET A 244 -52.77 -5.12 -54.00
N LEU A 245 -51.71 -5.78 -54.48
CA LEU A 245 -51.57 -6.16 -55.88
C LEU A 245 -52.50 -7.29 -56.32
N THR A 246 -53.03 -8.09 -55.39
CA THR A 246 -54.04 -9.13 -55.67
C THR A 246 -55.49 -8.62 -55.65
N LEU A 247 -55.72 -7.33 -55.36
CA LEU A 247 -57.05 -6.70 -55.26
C LEU A 247 -57.39 -5.76 -56.43
N PHE A 248 -56.59 -5.77 -57.51
CA PHE A 248 -56.85 -5.05 -58.76
C PHE A 248 -56.94 -6.01 -59.95
#